data_AF-A0A3M1L9Z4-F1
#
_entry.id   AF-A0A3M1L9Z4-F1
#
_cell.length_a   1.000
_cell.length_b   1.000
_cell.length_c   1.000
_cell.angle_alpha   90.00
_cell.angle_beta   90.00
_cell.angle_gamma   90.00
#
_symmetry.space_group_name_H-M   'P 1'
#
loop_
_entity.id
_entity.type
_entity.pdbx_description
1 polymer ?
#
loop_
_entity_poly.entity_id
_entity_poly.type
_entity_poly.pdbx_seq_one_letter_code
_entity_poly.pdbx_strand_id
1 'polypeptide(L)'
;MDSRTDRLILATMVLTVLEVSLAGLVLRRPWAFSFIAWQMVLTYLVYIGLTRNRLLVHLLVLPLFADLVQLLTDGYHARVVETLVYDYALFRIWETPDYIIAGWGFAFLQLGYLTLWLKKRVGLWLAVGLVTVAGSVLHTWYEEMAYQAHAWRYINASLLAHVSYWV
;
A
#
# COMPACT_ATOMS: atom_id res chain seq x y z
N MET A 1 14.97 -14.25 -9.81
CA MET A 1 13.65 -14.59 -9.24
C MET A 1 13.68 -16.08 -9.00
N ASP A 2 13.44 -16.46 -7.76
CA ASP A 2 13.50 -17.84 -7.28
C ASP A 2 12.13 -18.25 -6.72
N SER A 3 11.86 -19.55 -6.71
CA SER A 3 10.55 -20.09 -6.33
C SER A 3 10.16 -19.86 -4.87
N ARG A 4 11.11 -19.54 -3.98
CA ARG A 4 10.79 -19.20 -2.58
C ARG A 4 10.29 -17.77 -2.51
N THR A 5 10.99 -16.85 -3.16
CA THR A 5 10.58 -15.45 -3.22
C THR A 5 9.26 -15.29 -3.96
N ASP A 6 9.05 -16.01 -5.07
CA ASP A 6 7.78 -15.99 -5.80
C ASP A 6 6.61 -16.39 -4.88
N ARG A 7 6.77 -17.48 -4.10
CA ARG A 7 5.77 -17.97 -3.15
C ARG A 7 5.53 -17.01 -2.01
N LEU A 8 6.59 -16.39 -1.46
CA LEU A 8 6.46 -15.38 -0.42
C LEU A 8 5.61 -14.23 -0.92
N ILE A 9 5.97 -13.64 -2.07
CA ILE A 9 5.27 -12.48 -2.65
C ILE A 9 3.80 -12.81 -2.87
N LEU A 10 3.51 -13.94 -3.53
CA LEU A 10 2.13 -14.37 -3.76
C LEU A 10 1.36 -14.57 -2.45
N ALA A 11 1.96 -15.25 -1.47
CA ALA A 11 1.33 -15.49 -0.17
C ALA A 11 1.05 -14.17 0.55
N THR A 12 2.00 -13.23 0.56
CA THR A 12 1.82 -11.92 1.19
C THR A 12 0.78 -11.07 0.46
N MET A 13 0.71 -11.09 -0.88
CA MET A 13 -0.34 -10.38 -1.62
C MET A 13 -1.73 -10.90 -1.28
N VAL A 14 -1.90 -12.23 -1.27
CA VAL A 14 -3.17 -12.87 -0.88
C VAL A 14 -3.52 -12.53 0.56
N LEU A 15 -2.55 -12.64 1.47
CA LEU A 15 -2.73 -12.33 2.88
C LEU A 15 -3.14 -10.86 3.08
N THR A 16 -2.49 -9.90 2.42
CA THR A 16 -2.87 -8.48 2.47
C THR A 16 -4.31 -8.28 2.01
N VAL A 17 -4.73 -8.89 0.91
CA VAL A 17 -6.11 -8.77 0.42
C VAL A 17 -7.11 -9.30 1.45
N LEU A 18 -6.83 -10.46 2.04
CA LEU A 18 -7.69 -11.07 3.07
C LEU A 18 -7.74 -10.24 4.35
N GLU A 19 -6.60 -9.78 4.85
CA GLU A 19 -6.51 -9.02 6.10
C GLU A 19 -7.14 -7.63 5.97
N VAL A 20 -6.93 -6.94 4.84
CA VAL A 20 -7.58 -5.65 4.57
C VAL A 20 -9.09 -5.83 4.38
N SER A 21 -9.53 -6.89 3.69
CA SER A 21 -10.97 -7.22 3.60
C SER A 21 -11.57 -7.46 4.98
N LEU A 22 -10.87 -8.21 5.84
CA LEU A 22 -11.29 -8.48 7.20
C LEU A 22 -11.35 -7.19 8.04
N ALA A 23 -10.34 -6.32 7.90
CA ALA A 23 -10.28 -5.03 8.59
C ALA A 23 -11.46 -4.12 8.22
N GLY A 24 -11.72 -3.95 6.92
CA GLY A 24 -12.80 -3.11 6.40
C GLY A 24 -14.20 -3.69 6.66
N LEU A 25 -14.42 -4.97 6.34
CA LEU A 25 -15.77 -5.54 6.30
C LEU A 25 -16.22 -6.11 7.65
N VAL A 26 -15.29 -6.60 8.48
CA VAL A 26 -15.63 -7.35 9.70
C VAL A 26 -15.20 -6.62 10.96
N LEU A 27 -13.90 -6.27 11.08
CA LEU A 27 -13.39 -5.65 12.31
C LEU A 27 -13.91 -4.23 12.48
N ARG A 28 -13.93 -3.45 11.39
CA ARG A 28 -14.30 -2.02 11.39
C ARG A 28 -13.49 -1.22 12.41
N ARG A 29 -12.19 -1.51 12.50
CA ARG A 29 -11.26 -0.87 13.43
C ARG A 29 -10.06 -0.30 12.67
N PRO A 30 -9.68 0.96 12.91
CA PRO A 30 -8.64 1.59 12.11
C PRO A 30 -7.22 1.13 12.46
N TRP A 31 -7.01 0.70 13.72
CA TRP A 31 -5.70 0.17 14.15
C TRP A 31 -5.26 -1.06 13.36
N ALA A 32 -6.22 -1.81 12.77
CA ALA A 32 -5.92 -2.98 11.96
C ALA A 32 -5.04 -2.63 10.75
N PHE A 33 -5.19 -1.44 10.17
CA PHE A 33 -4.37 -1.00 9.04
C PHE A 33 -2.89 -0.81 9.42
N SER A 34 -2.60 -0.19 10.58
CA SER A 34 -1.24 -0.17 11.15
C SER A 34 -0.69 -1.55 11.40
N PHE A 35 -1.48 -2.42 12.03
CA PHE A 35 -1.03 -3.78 12.33
C PHE A 35 -0.63 -4.53 11.05
N ILE A 36 -1.50 -4.54 10.04
CA ILE A 36 -1.28 -5.21 8.76
C ILE A 36 -0.06 -4.63 8.04
N ALA A 37 0.05 -3.31 7.95
CA ALA A 37 1.15 -2.67 7.25
C ALA A 37 2.51 -3.01 7.87
N TRP A 38 2.62 -2.93 9.20
CA TRP A 38 3.86 -3.26 9.90
C TRP A 38 4.16 -4.76 9.91
N GLN A 39 3.14 -5.62 9.98
CA GLN A 39 3.30 -7.06 9.80
C GLN A 39 3.94 -7.38 8.44
N MET A 40 3.47 -6.74 7.36
CA MET A 40 4.02 -6.94 6.01
C MET A 40 5.46 -6.44 5.91
N VAL A 41 5.74 -5.22 6.40
CA VAL A 41 7.10 -4.67 6.45
C VAL A 41 8.04 -5.61 7.22
N LEU A 42 7.64 -6.05 8.42
CA LEU A 42 8.44 -6.96 9.24
C LEU A 42 8.67 -8.30 8.54
N THR A 43 7.65 -8.85 7.88
CA THR A 43 7.76 -10.09 7.12
C THR A 43 8.84 -9.98 6.04
N TYR A 44 8.86 -8.88 5.27
CA TYR A 44 9.88 -8.66 4.25
C TYR A 44 11.27 -8.40 4.86
N LEU A 45 11.37 -7.62 5.94
CA LEU A 45 12.65 -7.38 6.60
C LEU A 45 13.26 -8.66 7.15
N VAL A 46 12.47 -9.52 7.81
CA VAL A 46 12.92 -10.82 8.30
C VAL A 46 13.37 -11.69 7.13
N TYR A 47 12.57 -11.79 6.06
CA TYR A 47 12.95 -12.59 4.90
C TYR A 47 14.23 -12.08 4.23
N ILE A 48 14.39 -10.76 4.08
CA ILE A 48 15.61 -10.13 3.57
C ILE A 48 16.81 -10.43 4.47
N GLY A 49 16.65 -10.34 5.79
CA GLY A 49 17.72 -10.63 6.75
C GLY A 49 18.22 -12.08 6.65
N LEU A 50 17.29 -13.03 6.50
CA LEU A 50 17.58 -14.46 6.38
C LEU A 50 18.17 -14.85 5.02
N THR A 51 17.64 -14.29 3.93
CA THR A 51 18.01 -14.70 2.56
C THR A 51 19.04 -13.81 1.90
N ARG A 52 19.28 -12.61 2.47
CA ARG A 52 20.10 -11.54 1.88
C ARG A 52 19.69 -11.20 0.45
N ASN A 53 18.39 -11.32 0.15
CA ASN A 53 17.86 -11.10 -1.19
C ASN A 53 17.96 -9.62 -1.59
N ARG A 54 18.99 -9.30 -2.39
CA ARG A 54 19.24 -7.94 -2.87
C ARG A 54 18.08 -7.38 -3.68
N LEU A 55 17.36 -8.19 -4.46
CA LEU A 55 16.24 -7.70 -5.26
C LEU A 55 15.18 -7.07 -4.34
N LEU A 56 14.81 -7.76 -3.26
CA LEU A 56 13.82 -7.24 -2.32
C LEU A 56 14.32 -6.01 -1.55
N VAL A 57 15.62 -5.91 -1.27
CA VAL A 57 16.18 -4.67 -0.69
C VAL A 57 15.96 -3.48 -1.61
N HIS A 58 16.28 -3.61 -2.90
CA HIS A 58 16.07 -2.50 -3.85
C HIS A 58 14.58 -2.17 -3.99
N LEU A 59 13.73 -3.21 -4.06
CA LEU A 59 12.28 -3.04 -4.15
C LEU A 59 11.64 -2.47 -2.88
N LEU A 60 12.28 -2.58 -1.71
CA LEU A 60 11.82 -1.98 -0.46
C LEU A 60 12.32 -0.54 -0.29
N VAL A 61 13.51 -0.22 -0.80
CA VAL A 61 14.13 1.11 -0.64
C VAL A 61 13.62 2.11 -1.68
N LEU A 62 13.44 1.70 -2.94
CA LEU A 62 12.93 2.58 -4.00
C LEU A 62 11.59 3.25 -3.67
N PRO A 63 10.61 2.54 -3.06
CA PRO A 63 9.35 3.12 -2.61
C PRO A 63 9.47 4.25 -1.59
N LEU A 64 10.55 4.31 -0.81
CA LEU A 64 10.73 5.36 0.20
C LEU A 64 10.77 6.77 -0.43
N PHE A 65 11.13 6.87 -1.71
CA PHE A 65 11.02 8.14 -2.45
C PHE A 65 9.58 8.48 -2.83
N ALA A 66 8.74 7.49 -3.09
CA ALA A 66 7.31 7.71 -3.32
C ALA A 66 6.61 8.17 -2.03
N ASP A 67 7.05 7.67 -0.86
CA ASP A 67 6.56 8.13 0.44
C ASP A 67 6.82 9.62 0.67
N LEU A 68 7.89 10.21 0.10
CA LEU A 68 8.12 11.65 0.19
C LEU A 68 7.03 12.44 -0.53
N VAL A 69 6.60 11.98 -1.70
CA VAL A 69 5.51 12.61 -2.46
C VAL A 69 4.19 12.42 -1.72
N GLN A 70 3.98 11.25 -1.13
CA GLN A 70 2.80 10.97 -0.31
C GLN A 70 2.73 11.90 0.90
N LEU A 71 3.84 12.07 1.63
CA LEU A 71 3.93 12.98 2.79
C LEU A 71 3.54 14.42 2.44
N LEU A 72 4.01 14.92 1.29
CA LEU A 72 3.66 16.25 0.80
C LEU A 72 2.18 16.33 0.43
N THR A 73 1.67 15.33 -0.29
CA THR A 73 0.29 15.26 -0.76
C THR A 73 -0.69 15.21 0.42
N ASP A 74 -0.45 14.31 1.37
CA ASP A 74 -1.28 14.19 2.58
C ASP A 74 -1.23 15.47 3.41
N GLY A 75 -0.03 16.04 3.60
CA GLY A 75 0.14 17.30 4.33
C GLY A 75 -0.64 18.45 3.69
N TYR A 76 -0.62 18.55 2.37
CA TYR A 76 -1.38 19.55 1.63
C TYR A 76 -2.90 19.33 1.75
N HIS A 77 -3.37 18.10 1.61
CA HIS A 77 -4.80 17.78 1.71
C HIS A 77 -5.36 17.84 3.12
N ALA A 78 -4.55 17.53 4.13
CA ALA A 78 -4.99 17.61 5.52
C ALA A 78 -4.99 19.05 6.05
N ARG A 79 -4.06 19.92 5.61
CA ARG A 79 -3.85 21.26 6.20
C ARG A 79 -4.29 22.43 5.33
N VAL A 80 -4.31 22.29 4.01
CA VAL A 80 -4.56 23.40 3.09
C VAL A 80 -5.89 23.26 2.39
N VAL A 81 -6.13 22.11 1.75
CA VAL A 81 -7.39 21.83 1.05
C VAL A 81 -8.46 21.30 2.02
N GLU A 82 -8.02 20.76 3.16
CA GLU A 82 -8.88 20.18 4.20
C GLU A 82 -9.82 19.09 3.67
N THR A 83 -9.31 18.25 2.77
CA THR A 83 -10.07 17.17 2.12
C THR A 83 -9.81 15.79 2.69
N LEU A 84 -8.78 15.63 3.53
CA LEU A 84 -8.33 14.32 4.03
C LEU A 84 -8.29 14.31 5.55
N VAL A 85 -9.02 13.36 6.15
CA VAL A 85 -9.09 13.17 7.60
C VAL A 85 -8.62 11.76 7.96
N TYR A 86 -7.54 11.69 8.74
CA TYR A 86 -7.04 10.45 9.34
C TYR A 86 -7.58 10.29 10.75
N ASP A 87 -8.37 9.24 10.98
CA ASP A 87 -9.04 8.99 12.26
C ASP A 87 -8.15 8.21 13.25
N TYR A 88 -7.06 7.59 12.77
CA TYR A 88 -6.10 6.85 13.59
C TYR A 88 -4.67 7.00 13.05
N ALA A 89 -3.70 6.86 13.94
CA ALA A 89 -2.30 6.64 13.61
C ALA A 89 -1.61 6.02 14.83
N LEU A 90 -0.74 5.04 14.65
CA LEU A 90 0.17 4.63 15.73
C LEU A 90 1.21 5.73 15.97
N PHE A 91 1.72 6.31 14.88
CA PHE A 91 2.47 7.55 14.87
C PHE A 91 2.26 8.26 13.54
N ARG A 92 2.58 9.56 13.50
CA ARG A 92 2.50 10.35 12.26
C ARG A 92 3.88 10.90 11.92
N ILE A 93 4.18 10.94 10.64
CA ILE A 93 5.23 11.80 10.10
C ILE A 93 4.51 12.93 9.39
N TRP A 94 4.62 14.13 9.95
CA TRP A 94 3.81 15.27 9.54
C TRP A 94 2.30 14.99 9.70
N GLU A 95 1.55 14.83 8.62
CA GLU A 95 0.12 14.44 8.65
C GLU A 95 -0.13 12.99 8.24
N THR A 96 0.87 12.33 7.65
CA THR A 96 0.74 10.97 7.14
C THR A 96 0.90 9.96 8.28
N PRO A 97 -0.07 9.06 8.47
CA PRO A 97 0.01 8.01 9.47
C PRO A 97 0.98 6.91 9.04
N ASP A 98 1.53 6.21 10.04
CA ASP A 98 2.50 5.13 9.89
C ASP A 98 2.09 4.06 8.86
N TYR A 99 0.80 3.71 8.80
CA TYR A 99 0.30 2.67 7.92
C TYR A 99 0.25 3.08 6.45
N ILE A 100 0.21 4.38 6.12
CA ILE A 100 0.32 4.84 4.74
C ILE A 100 1.77 4.70 4.26
N ILE A 101 2.73 5.10 5.10
CA ILE A 101 4.17 5.00 4.82
C ILE A 101 4.58 3.51 4.68
N ALA A 102 4.24 2.71 5.70
CA ALA A 102 4.53 1.27 5.66
C ALA A 102 3.77 0.58 4.51
N GLY A 103 2.51 0.98 4.28
CA GLY A 103 1.61 0.47 3.25
C GLY A 103 2.19 0.61 1.85
N TRP A 104 2.55 1.83 1.46
CA TRP A 104 3.16 2.11 0.17
C TRP A 104 4.50 1.39 0.00
N GLY A 105 5.32 1.37 1.04
CA GLY A 105 6.60 0.65 1.05
C GLY A 105 6.46 -0.81 0.61
N PHE A 106 5.58 -1.57 1.26
CA PHE A 106 5.41 -2.98 0.93
C PHE A 106 4.57 -3.21 -0.35
N ALA A 107 3.59 -2.34 -0.63
CA ALA A 107 2.75 -2.46 -1.83
C ALA A 107 3.57 -2.25 -3.09
N PHE A 108 4.43 -1.23 -3.14
CA PHE A 108 5.32 -1.01 -4.28
C PHE A 108 6.36 -2.12 -4.43
N LEU A 109 6.80 -2.74 -3.33
CA LEU A 109 7.64 -3.95 -3.41
C LEU A 109 6.89 -5.08 -4.12
N GLN A 110 5.65 -5.37 -3.73
CA GLN A 110 4.81 -6.42 -4.34
C GLN A 110 4.53 -6.13 -5.82
N LEU A 111 4.09 -4.91 -6.14
CA LEU A 111 3.80 -4.48 -7.51
C LEU A 111 5.05 -4.47 -8.37
N GLY A 112 6.17 -3.94 -7.87
CA GLY A 112 7.45 -3.95 -8.59
C GLY A 112 7.98 -5.36 -8.84
N TYR A 113 7.83 -6.26 -7.87
CA TYR A 113 8.15 -7.68 -8.05
C TYR A 113 7.25 -8.31 -9.13
N LEU A 114 5.95 -8.05 -9.09
CA LEU A 114 4.98 -8.55 -10.06
C LEU A 114 5.28 -8.03 -11.47
N THR A 115 5.68 -6.76 -11.63
CA THR A 115 6.11 -6.21 -12.91
C THR A 115 7.32 -6.96 -13.46
N LEU A 116 8.34 -7.21 -12.63
CA LEU A 116 9.53 -7.96 -13.05
C LEU A 116 9.21 -9.41 -13.39
N TRP A 117 8.26 -10.02 -12.67
CA TRP A 117 7.74 -11.35 -12.96
C TRP A 117 7.04 -11.41 -14.31
N LEU A 118 6.08 -10.50 -14.54
CA LEU A 118 5.27 -10.42 -15.76
C LEU A 118 6.09 -10.03 -16.98
N LYS A 119 7.09 -9.15 -16.81
CA LYS A 119 7.99 -8.71 -17.90
C LYS A 119 8.56 -9.88 -18.70
N LYS A 120 8.85 -11.00 -18.03
CA LYS A 120 9.40 -12.21 -18.66
C LYS A 120 8.43 -12.93 -19.60
N ARG A 121 7.12 -12.70 -19.45
CA ARG A 121 6.06 -13.37 -20.23
C ARG A 121 5.43 -12.48 -21.28
N VAL A 122 5.24 -11.20 -20.96
CA VAL A 122 4.44 -10.28 -21.79
C VAL A 122 5.22 -9.05 -22.27
N GLY A 123 6.52 -8.95 -21.93
CA GLY A 123 7.34 -7.77 -22.21
C GLY A 123 7.14 -6.66 -21.18
N LEU A 124 8.06 -5.69 -21.17
CA LEU A 124 8.11 -4.66 -20.12
C LEU A 124 6.89 -3.73 -20.15
N TRP A 125 6.57 -3.15 -21.31
CA TRP A 125 5.52 -2.12 -21.40
C TRP A 125 4.14 -2.67 -21.08
N LEU A 126 3.83 -3.88 -21.55
CA LEU A 126 2.56 -4.54 -21.21
C LEU A 126 2.53 -4.95 -19.73
N ALA A 127 3.63 -5.44 -19.17
CA ALA A 127 3.70 -5.73 -17.73
C ALA A 127 3.47 -4.47 -16.87
N VAL A 128 4.07 -3.34 -17.25
CA VAL A 128 3.84 -2.05 -16.58
C VAL A 128 2.38 -1.65 -16.70
N GLY A 129 1.81 -1.65 -17.91
CA GLY A 129 0.40 -1.28 -18.12
C GLY A 129 -0.57 -2.13 -17.30
N LEU A 130 -0.38 -3.45 -17.29
CA LEU A 130 -1.23 -4.37 -16.51
C LEU A 130 -1.11 -4.13 -15.00
N VAL A 131 0.11 -3.95 -14.49
CA VAL A 131 0.32 -3.70 -13.06
C VAL A 131 -0.19 -2.32 -12.65
N THR A 132 -0.07 -1.30 -13.50
CA THR A 132 -0.66 0.01 -13.24
C THR A 132 -2.18 -0.07 -13.13
N VAL A 133 -2.85 -0.70 -14.11
CA VAL A 133 -4.32 -0.86 -14.08
C VAL A 133 -4.75 -1.66 -12.84
N ALA A 134 -4.08 -2.78 -12.56
CA ALA A 134 -4.37 -3.58 -11.38
C ALA A 134 -4.13 -2.80 -10.08
N GLY A 135 -3.04 -2.05 -10.00
CA GLY A 135 -2.70 -1.19 -8.87
C GLY A 135 -3.74 -0.09 -8.64
N SER A 136 -4.23 0.56 -9.69
CA SER A 136 -5.30 1.57 -9.59
C SER A 136 -6.59 0.97 -9.04
N VAL A 137 -7.01 -0.20 -9.55
CA VAL A 137 -8.21 -0.90 -9.05
C VAL A 137 -8.04 -1.31 -7.58
N LEU A 138 -6.88 -1.88 -7.23
CA LEU A 138 -6.55 -2.28 -5.87
C LEU A 138 -6.51 -1.08 -4.92
N HIS A 139 -5.99 0.06 -5.39
CA HIS A 139 -5.96 1.29 -4.60
C HIS A 139 -7.39 1.78 -4.31
N THR A 140 -8.27 1.87 -5.31
CA THR A 140 -9.68 2.23 -5.09
C THR A 140 -10.38 1.27 -4.13
N TRP A 141 -10.15 -0.04 -4.27
CA TRP A 141 -10.69 -1.02 -3.32
C TRP A 141 -10.13 -0.82 -1.90
N TYR A 142 -8.83 -0.56 -1.76
CA TYR A 142 -8.17 -0.32 -0.48
C TYR A 142 -8.70 0.93 0.24
N GLU A 143 -8.92 2.01 -0.51
CA GLU A 143 -9.55 3.25 -0.02
C GLU A 143 -10.97 2.99 0.51
N GLU A 144 -11.78 2.20 -0.21
CA GLU A 144 -13.10 1.80 0.28
C GLU A 144 -12.99 0.97 1.57
N MET A 145 -12.08 0.00 1.65
CA MET A 145 -11.90 -0.80 2.88
C MET A 145 -11.41 0.05 4.05
N ALA A 146 -10.59 1.06 3.80
CA ALA A 146 -10.11 1.99 4.79
C ALA A 146 -11.21 2.87 5.37
N TYR A 147 -12.08 3.38 4.49
CA TYR A 147 -13.27 4.10 4.91
C TYR A 147 -14.17 3.22 5.80
N GLN A 148 -14.44 1.97 5.37
CA GLN A 148 -15.26 1.02 6.15
C GLN A 148 -14.62 0.67 7.50
N ALA A 149 -13.29 0.69 7.58
CA ALA A 149 -12.54 0.48 8.81
C ALA A 149 -12.43 1.73 9.71
N HIS A 150 -12.95 2.87 9.27
CA HIS A 150 -12.78 4.18 9.90
C HIS A 150 -11.31 4.58 10.05
N ALA A 151 -10.45 4.19 9.10
CA ALA A 151 -9.03 4.52 9.12
C ALA A 151 -8.78 5.95 8.63
N TRP A 152 -9.36 6.29 7.49
CA TRP A 152 -9.43 7.66 6.99
C TRP A 152 -10.65 7.85 6.10
N ARG A 153 -10.94 9.12 5.84
CA ARG A 153 -12.03 9.51 4.95
C ARG A 153 -11.71 10.81 4.27
N TYR A 154 -12.25 10.97 3.08
CA TYR A 154 -12.27 12.25 2.39
C TYR A 154 -13.49 13.05 2.81
N ILE A 155 -13.31 14.36 2.94
CA ILE A 155 -14.36 15.36 3.14
C ILE A 155 -14.21 16.44 2.08
N ASN A 156 -15.30 17.12 1.70
CA ASN A 156 -15.26 18.24 0.75
C ASN A 156 -14.54 17.95 -0.60
N ALA A 157 -14.44 16.69 -1.02
CA ALA A 157 -13.74 16.25 -2.22
C ALA A 157 -14.71 15.67 -3.26
N SER A 158 -14.23 15.47 -4.49
CA SER A 158 -15.02 14.80 -5.54
C SER A 158 -14.92 13.30 -5.38
N LEU A 159 -16.01 12.67 -4.96
CA LEU A 159 -16.03 11.26 -4.58
C LEU A 159 -16.78 10.39 -5.58
N LEU A 160 -16.24 9.20 -5.83
CA LEU A 160 -16.98 8.05 -6.34
C LEU A 160 -17.08 7.03 -5.21
N ALA A 161 -18.29 6.79 -4.70
CA ALA A 161 -18.50 6.15 -3.39
C ALA A 161 -17.74 6.90 -2.28
N HIS A 162 -16.78 6.26 -1.60
CA HIS A 162 -15.97 6.89 -0.55
C HIS A 162 -14.54 7.21 -1.00
N VAL A 163 -14.24 7.02 -2.28
CA VAL A 163 -12.91 7.20 -2.87
C VAL A 163 -12.87 8.50 -3.65
N SER A 164 -11.85 9.33 -3.40
CA SER A 164 -11.66 10.53 -4.20
C SER A 164 -11.10 10.21 -5.59
N TYR A 165 -11.71 10.76 -6.64
CA TYR A 165 -11.15 10.74 -8.00
C TYR A 165 -10.56 12.10 -8.41
N TRP A 166 -10.80 13.13 -7.61
CA TRP A 166 -10.23 14.46 -7.78
C TRP A 166 -10.18 15.17 -6.43
N VAL A 167 -8.98 15.61 -6.05
CA VAL A 167 -8.71 16.34 -4.81
C VAL A 167 -8.09 17.69 -5.13
#